data_AF-A0A3M1LB15-F1
#
_entry.id   AF-A0A3M1LB15-F1
#
_cell.length_a   1.000
_cell.length_b   1.000
_cell.length_c   1.000
_cell.angle_alpha   90.00
_cell.angle_beta   90.00
_cell.angle_gamma   90.00
#
_symmetry.space_group_name_H-M   'P 1'
#
loop_
_entity.id
_entity.type
_entity.pdbx_description
1 polymer ?
#
loop_
_entity_poly.entity_id
_entity_poly.type
_entity_poly.pdbx_seq_one_letter_code
_entity_poly.pdbx_strand_id
1 'polypeptide(L)' 'LPEYRGKRIIPIFASLYMGEDVVNYLTRHRIYAMAMGEETMDLLNFAALGDRGVRQPRQGGVEED' A
#
# COMPACT_ATOMS: atom_id res chain seq x y z
N LEU A 1 -4.95 14.01 12.45
CA LEU A 1 -3.96 13.28 13.27
C LEU A 1 -2.59 13.92 13.07
N PRO A 2 -2.07 14.70 14.05
CA PRO A 2 -0.79 15.39 13.96
C PRO A 2 0.43 14.48 13.72
N GLU A 3 0.37 13.24 14.18
CA GLU A 3 1.49 12.29 14.30
C GLU A 3 2.05 11.80 12.96
N TYR A 4 1.26 11.95 11.90
CA TYR A 4 1.63 11.57 10.54
C TYR A 4 1.93 12.78 9.64
N ARG A 5 1.96 13.99 10.18
CA ARG A 5 2.29 15.20 9.42
C ARG A 5 3.70 15.08 8.84
N GLY A 6 3.83 15.31 7.53
CA GLY A 6 5.11 15.17 6.81
C GLY A 6 5.58 13.73 6.62
N LYS A 7 4.84 12.73 7.13
CA LYS A 7 5.13 11.32 6.87
C LYS A 7 4.37 10.84 5.64
N ARG A 8 4.98 9.90 4.93
CA ARG A 8 4.35 9.21 3.81
C ARG A 8 3.38 8.15 4.36
N ILE A 9 2.11 8.22 3.97
CA ILE A 9 1.13 7.18 4.28
C ILE A 9 1.25 6.06 3.26
N ILE A 10 1.39 4.82 3.73
CA ILE A 10 1.51 3.64 2.89
C ILE A 10 0.29 2.74 3.14
N PRO A 11 -0.58 2.54 2.14
CA PRO A 11 -1.74 1.68 2.31
C PRO A 11 -1.33 0.21 2.26
N ILE A 12 -1.81 -0.57 3.23
CA ILE A 12 -1.65 -2.03 3.28
C ILE A 12 -3.05 -2.63 3.44
N PHE A 13 -3.37 -3.62 2.62
CA PHE A 13 -4.53 -4.48 2.81
C PHE A 13 -4.03 -5.83 3.36
N ALA A 14 -4.54 -6.25 4.51
CA ALA A 14 -4.08 -7.44 5.21
C ALA A 14 -5.22 -8.46 5.41
N SER A 15 -4.92 -9.73 5.14
CA SER A 15 -5.81 -10.88 5.38
C SER A 15 -4.97 -12.13 5.62
N LEU A 16 -5.42 -13.09 6.43
CA LEU A 16 -4.66 -14.33 6.64
C LEU A 16 -4.44 -15.11 5.34
N TYR A 17 -5.46 -15.16 4.48
CA TYR A 17 -5.42 -15.80 3.17
C TYR A 17 -5.83 -14.78 2.10
N MET A 18 -5.15 -14.81 0.96
CA MET A 18 -5.41 -13.88 -0.15
C MET A 18 -5.22 -14.59 -1.49
N GLY A 19 -6.22 -14.48 -2.36
CA GLY A 19 -6.16 -15.00 -3.72
C GLY A 19 -5.24 -14.17 -4.62
N GLU A 20 -4.67 -14.81 -5.63
CA GLU A 20 -3.77 -14.16 -6.59
C GLU A 20 -4.46 -13.02 -7.37
N ASP A 21 -5.75 -13.16 -7.67
CA ASP A 21 -6.58 -12.15 -8.29
C ASP A 21 -6.65 -10.85 -7.45
N VAL A 22 -6.80 -10.99 -6.13
CA VAL A 22 -6.78 -9.88 -5.17
C VAL A 22 -5.39 -9.26 -5.11
N VAL A 23 -4.32 -10.07 -5.02
CA VAL A 23 -2.94 -9.56 -5.03
C VAL A 23 -2.65 -8.77 -6.31
N ASN A 24 -3.08 -9.28 -7.47
CA ASN A 24 -2.93 -8.63 -8.77
C ASN A 24 -3.75 -7.33 -8.87
N TYR A 25 -4.93 -7.29 -8.28
CA TYR A 25 -5.74 -6.08 -8.19
C TYR A 25 -5.06 -5.02 -7.31
N LEU A 26 -4.61 -5.38 -6.11
CA LEU A 26 -3.93 -4.48 -5.18
C LEU A 26 -2.62 -3.93 -5.76
N THR A 27 -1.85 -4.79 -6.44
CA THR A 27 -0.61 -4.40 -7.13
C THR A 27 -0.87 -3.34 -8.20
N ARG A 28 -1.88 -3.53 -9.06
CA ARG A 28 -2.29 -2.53 -10.06
C ARG A 28 -2.71 -1.21 -9.44
N HIS A 29 -3.27 -1.24 -8.23
CA HIS A 29 -3.71 -0.05 -7.50
C HIS A 29 -2.60 0.62 -6.67
N ARG A 30 -1.41 0.01 -6.58
CA ARG A 30 -0.31 0.41 -5.69
C ARG A 30 -0.75 0.38 -4.23
N ILE A 31 -1.25 -0.78 -3.80
CA ILE A 31 -1.54 -1.11 -2.42
C ILE A 31 -0.76 -2.37 -2.08
N TYR A 32 -0.08 -2.37 -0.94
CA TYR A 32 0.62 -3.55 -0.47
C TYR A 32 -0.37 -4.62 0.00
N ALA A 33 -0.16 -5.84 -0.47
CA ALA A 33 -0.88 -7.02 -0.02
C ALA A 33 -0.07 -7.70 1.08
N MET A 34 -0.66 -7.87 2.26
CA MET A 34 -0.04 -8.58 3.37
C MET A 34 -0.87 -9.82 3.71
N ALA A 35 -0.24 -10.99 3.78
CA ALA A 35 -0.90 -12.22 4.21
C ALA A 35 0.02 -13.14 5.00
N MET A 36 -0.55 -14.20 5.57
CA MET A 36 0.22 -15.15 6.37
C MET A 36 1.22 -15.89 5.45
N GLY A 37 2.51 -15.70 5.70
CA GLY A 37 3.61 -16.49 5.16
C GLY A 37 3.85 -17.74 6.00
N GLU A 38 5.08 -18.24 6.02
CA GLU A 38 5.40 -19.47 6.77
C GLU A 38 5.30 -19.29 8.29
N GLU A 39 5.86 -18.20 8.82
CA GLU A 39 5.88 -17.92 10.26
C GLU A 39 5.28 -16.57 10.62
N THR A 40 5.29 -15.62 9.68
CA THR A 40 4.86 -14.24 9.90
C THR A 40 4.02 -13.71 8.75
N MET A 41 3.40 -12.55 8.95
CA MET A 41 2.70 -11.86 7.88
C MET A 41 3.72 -11.23 6.92
N ASP A 42 3.65 -11.58 5.64
CA ASP A 42 4.58 -11.14 4.60
C ASP A 42 3.89 -10.24 3.56
N LEU A 43 4.69 -9.34 2.96
CA LEU A 43 4.26 -8.51 1.84
C LEU A 43 4.39 -9.29 0.52
N LEU A 44 3.25 -9.79 0.03
CA LEU A 44 3.19 -10.69 -1.12
C LEU A 44 3.63 -10.02 -2.44
N ASN A 45 3.48 -8.71 -2.55
CA ASN A 45 3.80 -7.93 -3.75
C ASN A 45 4.93 -6.92 -3.55
N PHE A 46 5.80 -7.12 -2.55
CA PHE A 46 6.91 -6.20 -2.28
C PHE A 46 7.84 -6.05 -3.48
N ALA A 47 8.26 -7.15 -4.09
CA ALA A 47 9.14 -7.12 -5.25
C ALA A 47 8.54 -6.39 -6.47
N ALA A 48 7.22 -6.49 -6.65
CA ALA A 48 6.52 -5.85 -7.76
C ALA A 48 6.36 -4.33 -7.58
N LEU A 49 6.18 -3.88 -6.34
CA LEU A 49 5.92 -2.48 -6.02
C LEU A 49 7.18 -1.70 -5.63
N GLY A 50 8.06 -2.29 -4.82
CA GLY A 50 9.17 -1.60 -4.17
C GLY A 50 8.75 -0.23 -3.62
N ASP A 51 9.61 0.77 -3.74
CA ASP A 51 9.28 2.13 -3.28
C ASP A 51 8.12 2.80 -4.05
N ARG A 52 7.66 2.20 -5.16
CA ARG A 52 6.54 2.69 -5.99
C ARG A 52 5.17 2.22 -5.51
N GLY A 53 5.11 1.33 -4.52
CA GLY A 53 3.86 0.94 -3.85
C GLY A 53 3.13 2.11 -3.19
N VAL A 54 3.73 3.29 -3.18
CA VAL A 54 3.15 4.51 -2.66
C VAL A 54 2.67 5.38 -3.82
N ARG A 55 1.38 5.70 -3.88
CA ARG A 55 0.93 6.84 -4.67
C ARG A 55 1.49 8.11 -4.03
N GLN A 56 2.17 8.96 -4.81
CA GLN A 56 2.36 10.34 -4.36
C GLN A 56 0.98 10.91 -4.03
N PRO A 57 0.83 11.66 -2.92
CA PRO A 57 -0.37 12.45 -2.71
C PRO A 57 -0.63 13.21 -4.00
N ARG A 58 -1.87 13.18 -4.51
CA ARG A 58 -2.24 14.17 -5.53
C ARG A 58 -1.89 15.51 -4.90
N GLN A 59 -1.03 16.29 -5.56
CA GLN A 59 -0.87 17.68 -5.16
C GLN A 59 -2.27 18.27 -5.22
N GLY A 60 -2.88 18.48 -4.06
CA GLY A 60 -4.08 19.30 -4.00
C GLY A 60 -3.63 20.65 -4.49
N GLY A 61 -4.23 21.12 -5.59
CA GLY A 61 -4.17 22.53 -5.88
C GLY A 61 -4.63 23.24 -4.62
N VAL A 62 -3.77 24.07 -4.06
CA VAL A 62 -4.22 25.06 -3.10
C VAL A 62 -5.11 25.97 -3.93
N GLU A 63 -6.43 25.82 -3.81
CA GLU A 63 -7.33 26.91 -4.20
C GLU A 63 -7.02 28.03 -3.19
N GLU A 64 -6.23 29.00 -3.66
CA GLU A 64 -6.08 30.30 -3.01
C GLU A 64 -7.33 31.13 -3.35
N ASP A 65 -7.90 31.70 -2.29
CA ASP A 65 -8.99 32.71 -2.14
C ASP A 65 -10.47 32.30 -2.31
#